data_AF-A0A1H9WQS3-F1
#
_entry.id   AF-A0A1H9WQS3-F1
#
_cell.length_a   1.000
_cell.length_b   1.000
_cell.length_c   1.000
_cell.angle_alpha   90.00
_cell.angle_beta   90.00
_cell.angle_gamma   90.00
#
_symmetry.space_group_name_H-M   'P 1'
#
loop_
_entity.id
_entity.type
_entity.pdbx_description
1 polymer ?
#
loop_
_entity_poly.entity_id
_entity_poly.type
_entity_poly.pdbx_seq_one_letter_code
_entity_poly.pdbx_strand_id
1 'polypeptide(L)'
;MIPSFEDRQPEQIITDSNYFESSGRIYKALSWLDYAKRNTNVSALEYAALETRLGIEQLLFEQLVVGVGSEIEQQEYKKCKGNAKVLDQILKRLIPKYEKLVDFTRALAPDNIPISKWDNHRLIQYSGKVSTYLHWSGGLDTTVQSEKWFANGIQTVQEAANYVWETLTKGNTAVMNIEDSPLEIQDLWEQYSGGQTTLESAASRAEILEPILQERLTNAGKGRS
;
A
#
# COMPACT_ATOMS: atom_id res chain seq x y z
N MET A 1 -17.89 -1.10 -8.42
CA MET A 1 -18.18 0.32 -8.68
C MET A 1 -17.27 1.13 -7.77
N ILE A 2 -16.46 2.04 -8.31
CA ILE A 2 -15.55 2.89 -7.52
C ILE A 2 -16.40 4.02 -6.90
N PRO A 3 -16.37 4.25 -5.58
CA PRO A 3 -17.16 5.30 -4.95
C PRO A 3 -16.64 6.70 -5.34
N SER A 4 -17.54 7.67 -5.47
CA SER A 4 -17.17 9.07 -5.74
C SER A 4 -16.82 9.81 -4.45
N PHE A 5 -15.66 10.46 -4.44
CA PHE A 5 -15.19 11.32 -3.34
C PHE A 5 -15.55 12.81 -3.52
N GLU A 6 -16.16 13.18 -4.65
CA GLU A 6 -16.46 14.58 -4.99
C GLU A 6 -17.74 15.09 -4.30
N ASP A 7 -17.81 16.41 -4.07
CA ASP A 7 -18.98 17.14 -3.55
C ASP A 7 -19.48 16.68 -2.16
N ARG A 8 -18.62 15.99 -1.40
CA ARG A 8 -18.95 15.53 -0.05
C ARG A 8 -18.85 16.66 0.98
N GLN A 9 -19.73 16.62 1.98
CA GLN A 9 -19.76 17.52 3.14
C GLN A 9 -19.00 16.92 4.33
N PRO A 10 -18.46 17.75 5.26
CA PRO A 10 -17.69 17.30 6.41
C PRO A 10 -18.36 16.16 7.19
N GLU A 11 -19.67 16.28 7.45
CA GLU A 11 -20.43 15.26 8.18
C GLU A 11 -20.40 13.93 7.43
N GLN A 12 -20.60 13.94 6.12
CA GLN A 12 -20.56 12.75 5.26
C GLN A 12 -19.16 12.12 5.21
N ILE A 13 -18.10 12.93 5.24
CA ILE A 13 -16.71 12.42 5.23
C ILE A 13 -16.38 11.69 6.54
N ILE A 14 -16.93 12.18 7.66
CA ILE A 14 -16.65 11.66 9.00
C ILE A 14 -17.53 10.44 9.33
N THR A 15 -18.82 10.47 9.00
CA THR A 15 -19.81 9.46 9.46
C THR A 15 -19.94 8.25 8.55
N ASP A 16 -19.54 8.33 7.28
CA ASP A 16 -19.58 7.17 6.40
C ASP A 16 -18.69 6.05 6.95
N SER A 17 -19.27 4.85 7.01
CA SER A 17 -18.66 3.63 7.55
C SER A 17 -17.54 3.13 6.62
N ASN A 18 -16.42 3.85 6.61
CA ASN A 18 -15.23 3.45 5.88
C ASN A 18 -14.26 2.76 6.85
N TYR A 19 -13.89 1.53 6.51
CA TYR A 19 -12.90 0.75 7.24
C TYR A 19 -11.58 1.52 7.35
N PHE A 20 -10.87 1.38 8.47
CA PHE A 20 -9.60 2.09 8.76
C PHE A 20 -8.39 1.56 7.97
N GLU A 21 -8.65 0.76 6.93
CA GLU A 21 -7.67 0.28 5.97
C GLU A 21 -7.20 1.40 5.03
N SER A 22 -6.10 1.15 4.32
CA SER A 22 -5.45 2.16 3.48
C SER A 22 -6.40 2.81 2.46
N SER A 23 -7.26 2.03 1.81
CA SER A 23 -8.22 2.50 0.80
C SER A 23 -9.24 3.50 1.36
N GLY A 24 -9.83 3.20 2.53
CA GLY A 24 -10.81 4.06 3.20
C GLY A 24 -10.21 5.40 3.62
N ARG A 25 -8.94 5.40 4.04
CA ARG A 25 -8.21 6.63 4.39
C ARG A 25 -7.93 7.50 3.17
N ILE A 26 -7.45 6.91 2.08
CA ILE A 26 -7.18 7.65 0.85
C ILE A 26 -8.47 8.22 0.25
N TYR A 27 -9.57 7.48 0.33
CA TYR A 27 -10.88 7.98 -0.09
C TYR A 27 -11.32 9.21 0.73
N LYS A 28 -11.16 9.18 2.06
CA LYS A 28 -11.42 10.35 2.93
C LYS A 28 -10.49 11.50 2.60
N ALA A 29 -9.22 11.23 2.33
CA ALA A 29 -8.25 12.26 1.96
C ALA A 29 -8.66 12.99 0.68
N LEU A 30 -9.08 12.26 -0.36
CA LEU A 30 -9.57 12.86 -1.61
C LEU A 30 -10.85 13.66 -1.41
N SER A 31 -11.75 13.19 -0.53
CA SER A 31 -12.98 13.91 -0.19
C SER A 31 -12.69 15.23 0.55
N TRP A 32 -11.76 15.21 1.51
CA TRP A 32 -11.32 16.41 2.20
C TRP A 32 -10.60 17.38 1.27
N LEU A 33 -9.82 16.86 0.33
CA LEU A 33 -9.09 17.65 -0.65
C LEU A 33 -10.03 18.37 -1.63
N ASP A 34 -11.07 17.68 -2.11
CA ASP A 34 -12.14 18.30 -2.90
C ASP A 34 -12.83 19.43 -2.12
N TYR A 35 -13.24 19.15 -0.88
CA TYR A 35 -13.85 20.17 -0.03
C TYR A 35 -12.93 21.37 0.22
N ALA A 36 -11.64 21.13 0.45
CA ALA A 36 -10.63 22.16 0.63
C ALA A 36 -10.54 23.07 -0.59
N LYS A 37 -10.51 22.50 -1.81
CA LYS A 37 -10.46 23.27 -3.07
C LYS A 37 -11.69 24.14 -3.27
N ARG A 38 -12.89 23.58 -3.07
CA ARG A 38 -14.16 24.29 -3.30
C ARG A 38 -14.38 25.45 -2.33
N ASN A 39 -13.86 25.34 -1.11
CA ASN A 39 -14.12 26.30 -0.02
C ASN A 39 -12.89 27.09 0.43
N THR A 40 -11.73 26.89 -0.21
CA THR A 40 -10.44 27.46 0.20
C THR A 40 -10.17 27.24 1.70
N ASN A 41 -10.42 26.02 2.18
CA ASN A 41 -10.40 25.70 3.60
C ASN A 41 -9.10 25.02 4.02
N VAL A 42 -8.28 25.72 4.82
CA VAL A 42 -6.99 25.22 5.30
C VAL A 42 -7.12 23.99 6.19
N SER A 43 -8.07 23.97 7.12
CA SER A 43 -8.27 22.81 8.00
C SER A 43 -8.66 21.56 7.21
N ALA A 44 -9.45 21.71 6.15
CA ALA A 44 -9.77 20.60 5.24
C ALA A 44 -8.53 20.10 4.49
N LEU A 45 -7.61 20.99 4.09
CA LEU A 45 -6.31 20.59 3.54
C LEU A 45 -5.47 19.83 4.58
N GLU A 46 -5.45 20.27 5.84
CA GLU A 46 -4.75 19.57 6.93
C GLU A 46 -5.36 18.17 7.17
N TYR A 47 -6.69 18.04 7.17
CA TYR A 47 -7.35 16.73 7.26
C TYR A 47 -7.05 15.83 6.05
N ALA A 48 -7.01 16.40 4.84
CA ALA A 48 -6.63 15.67 3.63
C ALA A 48 -5.18 15.16 3.73
N ALA A 49 -4.27 16.01 4.21
CA ALA A 49 -2.88 15.63 4.46
C ALA A 49 -2.77 14.52 5.52
N LEU A 50 -3.55 14.61 6.60
CA LEU A 50 -3.52 13.64 7.69
C LEU A 50 -3.97 12.27 7.20
N GLU A 51 -5.11 12.20 6.53
CA GLU A 51 -5.65 10.94 6.01
C GLU A 51 -4.77 10.37 4.90
N THR A 52 -4.15 11.21 4.06
CA THR A 52 -3.19 10.73 3.04
C THR A 52 -1.98 10.08 3.70
N ARG A 53 -1.38 10.74 4.71
CA ARG A 53 -0.25 10.21 5.44
C ARG A 53 -0.60 8.89 6.13
N LEU A 54 -1.70 8.85 6.85
CA LEU A 54 -2.16 7.64 7.55
C LEU A 54 -2.49 6.52 6.57
N GLY A 55 -3.08 6.84 5.41
CA GLY A 55 -3.35 5.87 4.34
C GLY A 55 -2.08 5.26 3.77
N ILE A 56 -1.05 6.08 3.52
CA ILE A 56 0.27 5.59 3.07
C ILE A 56 0.95 4.74 4.14
N GLU A 57 0.98 5.20 5.39
CA GLU A 57 1.58 4.45 6.50
C GLU A 57 0.88 3.09 6.65
N GLN A 58 -0.45 3.08 6.66
CA GLN A 58 -1.27 1.87 6.73
C GLN A 58 -1.00 0.93 5.55
N LEU A 59 -0.91 1.44 4.32
CA LEU A 59 -0.59 0.64 3.15
C LEU A 59 0.81 0.01 3.23
N LEU A 60 1.81 0.77 3.68
CA LEU A 60 3.16 0.23 3.89
C LEU A 60 3.13 -0.91 4.93
N PHE A 61 2.34 -0.77 5.99
CA PHE A 61 2.16 -1.84 6.97
C PHE A 61 1.43 -3.05 6.41
N GLU A 62 0.35 -2.86 5.65
CA GLU A 62 -0.39 -3.93 4.98
C GLU A 62 0.54 -4.74 4.06
N GLN A 63 1.37 -4.07 3.26
CA GLN A 63 2.39 -4.69 2.42
C GLN A 63 3.42 -5.51 3.24
N LEU A 64 3.84 -4.99 4.39
CA LEU A 64 4.80 -5.66 5.25
C LEU A 64 4.23 -6.92 5.92
N VAL A 65 3.00 -6.84 6.45
CA VAL A 65 2.31 -7.98 7.07
C VAL A 65 2.08 -9.09 6.05
N VAL A 66 1.66 -8.71 4.84
CA VAL A 66 1.41 -9.64 3.74
C VAL A 66 2.72 -10.18 3.14
N GLY A 67 3.79 -9.39 3.14
CA GLY A 67 5.04 -9.66 2.44
C GLY A 67 6.07 -10.52 3.16
N VAL A 68 6.04 -10.52 4.49
CA VAL A 68 7.09 -11.12 5.32
C VAL A 68 6.62 -12.40 6.01
N GLY A 69 5.33 -12.75 5.83
CA GLY A 69 4.66 -13.70 6.72
C GLY A 69 4.35 -13.02 8.06
N SER A 70 3.46 -13.62 8.85
CA SER A 70 2.98 -13.09 10.14
C SER A 70 4.04 -12.84 11.22
N GLU A 71 5.34 -13.01 10.90
CA GLU A 71 6.47 -12.87 11.81
C GLU A 71 7.10 -11.46 11.86
N ILE A 72 6.38 -10.41 11.47
CA ILE A 72 6.65 -9.14 12.15
C ILE A 72 6.13 -9.34 13.57
N GLU A 73 7.01 -9.83 14.44
CA GLU A 73 6.69 -9.99 15.85
C GLU A 73 6.03 -8.70 16.31
N GLN A 74 4.84 -8.82 16.91
CA GLN A 74 4.08 -7.70 17.45
C GLN A 74 4.96 -6.79 18.35
N GLN A 75 6.05 -7.33 18.89
CA GLN A 75 7.12 -6.63 19.60
C GLN A 75 7.94 -5.66 18.74
N GLU A 76 8.36 -6.05 17.53
CA GLU A 76 9.03 -5.13 16.58
C GLU A 76 8.08 -4.01 16.15
N TYR A 77 6.81 -4.32 15.91
CA TYR A 77 5.79 -3.31 15.61
C TYR A 77 5.57 -2.31 16.76
N LYS A 78 5.44 -2.79 18.00
CA LYS A 78 5.31 -1.92 19.18
C LYS A 78 6.49 -0.96 19.33
N LYS A 79 7.70 -1.36 18.94
CA LYS A 79 8.90 -0.50 18.95
C LYS A 79 8.86 0.60 17.88
N CYS A 80 8.06 0.44 16.83
CA CYS A 80 7.92 1.44 15.76
C CYS A 80 6.91 2.55 16.09
N LYS A 81 5.98 2.32 17.02
CA LYS A 81 4.91 3.27 17.31
C LYS A 81 5.49 4.60 17.81
N GLY A 82 5.31 5.66 17.02
CA GLY A 82 5.82 7.00 17.33
C GLY A 82 7.32 7.21 17.03
N ASN A 83 8.01 6.23 16.44
CA ASN A 83 9.42 6.34 16.08
C ASN A 83 9.61 6.14 14.56
N ALA A 84 9.50 7.24 13.82
CA ALA A 84 9.62 7.25 12.36
C ALA A 84 10.97 6.69 11.86
N LYS A 85 12.05 6.84 12.63
CA LYS A 85 13.38 6.34 12.26
C LYS A 85 13.46 4.82 12.36
N VAL A 86 12.86 4.23 13.39
CA VAL A 86 12.80 2.76 13.54
C VAL A 86 11.89 2.16 12.46
N LEU A 87 10.77 2.81 12.16
CA LEU A 87 9.91 2.42 11.06
C LEU A 87 10.64 2.44 9.71
N ASP A 88 11.39 3.51 9.41
CA ASP A 88 12.23 3.61 8.20
C ASP A 88 13.28 2.49 8.10
N GLN A 89 13.92 2.12 9.22
CA GLN A 89 14.87 1.01 9.25
C GLN A 89 14.22 -0.35 8.96
N ILE A 90 13.06 -0.62 9.55
CA ILE A 90 12.32 -1.86 9.29
C ILE A 90 11.86 -1.91 7.85
N LEU A 91 11.31 -0.81 7.33
CA LEU A 91 10.89 -0.69 5.94
C LEU A 91 12.06 -0.99 4.98
N LYS A 92 13.22 -0.36 5.18
CA LYS A 92 14.42 -0.62 4.36
C LYS A 92 14.88 -2.07 4.37
N ARG A 93 14.71 -2.77 5.50
CA ARG A 93 15.06 -4.20 5.62
C ARG A 93 14.06 -5.10 4.89
N LEU A 94 12.77 -4.80 5.02
CA LEU A 94 11.69 -5.71 4.60
C LEU A 94 11.17 -5.45 3.17
N ILE A 95 11.19 -4.19 2.72
CA ILE A 95 10.74 -3.78 1.38
C ILE A 95 11.42 -4.60 0.27
N PRO A 96 12.75 -4.80 0.24
CA PRO A 96 13.38 -5.56 -0.84
C PRO A 96 12.88 -7.00 -0.95
N LYS A 97 12.60 -7.65 0.19
CA LYS A 97 12.04 -9.01 0.22
C LYS A 97 10.60 -9.01 -0.28
N TYR A 98 9.79 -8.02 0.15
CA TYR A 98 8.43 -7.84 -0.34
C TYR A 98 8.38 -7.58 -1.85
N GLU A 99 9.23 -6.70 -2.38
CA GLU A 99 9.28 -6.39 -3.81
C GLU A 99 9.63 -7.63 -4.65
N LYS A 100 10.57 -8.45 -4.19
CA LYS A 100 10.83 -9.76 -4.79
C LYS A 100 9.60 -10.67 -4.74
N LEU A 101 8.89 -10.70 -3.61
CA LEU A 101 7.69 -11.54 -3.49
C LEU A 101 6.56 -11.08 -4.42
N VAL A 102 6.40 -9.78 -4.61
CA VAL A 102 5.46 -9.22 -5.60
C VAL A 102 5.87 -9.64 -7.01
N ASP A 103 7.15 -9.51 -7.37
CA ASP A 103 7.65 -9.90 -8.69
C ASP A 103 7.45 -11.40 -8.94
N PHE A 104 7.77 -12.23 -7.94
CA PHE A 104 7.53 -13.68 -7.98
C PHE A 104 6.05 -14.01 -8.14
N THR A 105 5.19 -13.42 -7.31
CA THR A 105 3.74 -13.64 -7.39
C THR A 105 3.21 -13.23 -8.76
N ARG A 106 3.62 -12.07 -9.29
CA ARG A 106 3.19 -11.59 -10.61
C ARG A 106 3.61 -12.51 -11.74
N ALA A 107 4.79 -13.12 -11.66
CA ALA A 107 5.28 -14.03 -12.68
C ALA A 107 4.57 -15.39 -12.66
N LEU A 108 4.03 -15.80 -11.52
CA LEU A 108 3.31 -17.06 -11.35
C LEU A 108 1.78 -16.91 -11.41
N ALA A 109 1.27 -15.69 -11.23
CA ALA A 109 -0.16 -15.42 -11.29
C ALA A 109 -0.65 -15.46 -12.74
N PRO A 110 -1.87 -15.96 -12.98
CA PRO A 110 -2.52 -15.82 -14.28
C PRO A 110 -2.56 -14.36 -14.76
N ASP A 111 -2.36 -14.13 -16.06
CA ASP A 111 -2.32 -12.80 -16.68
C ASP A 111 -3.55 -11.91 -16.38
N ASN A 112 -4.68 -12.53 -16.05
CA ASN A 112 -5.93 -11.83 -15.75
C ASN A 112 -6.07 -11.39 -14.28
N ILE A 113 -5.10 -11.68 -13.41
CA ILE A 113 -5.08 -11.25 -12.01
C ILE A 113 -4.13 -10.06 -11.87
N PRO A 114 -4.62 -8.81 -11.88
CA PRO A 114 -3.76 -7.64 -11.72
C PRO A 114 -3.24 -7.57 -10.30
N ILE A 115 -1.92 -7.74 -10.12
CA ILE A 115 -1.23 -7.51 -8.84
C ILE A 115 -0.44 -6.21 -8.95
N SER A 116 -0.78 -5.27 -8.08
CA SER A 116 -0.15 -3.95 -8.03
C SER A 116 1.24 -4.04 -7.40
N LYS A 117 2.26 -3.57 -8.13
CA LYS A 117 3.60 -3.35 -7.58
C LYS A 117 3.72 -1.90 -7.15
N TRP A 118 3.89 -1.69 -5.85
CA TRP A 118 4.06 -0.39 -5.25
C TRP A 118 5.51 0.10 -5.36
N ASP A 119 5.71 1.35 -5.77
CA ASP A 119 6.97 2.06 -5.54
C ASP A 119 7.01 2.54 -4.08
N ASN A 120 7.62 1.73 -3.21
CA ASN A 120 7.69 1.98 -1.78
C ASN A 120 8.55 3.20 -1.43
N HIS A 121 9.58 3.48 -2.23
CA HIS A 121 10.38 4.67 -2.04
C HIS A 121 9.55 5.93 -2.30
N ARG A 122 8.75 5.93 -3.36
CA ARG A 122 7.80 7.01 -3.66
C ARG A 122 6.74 7.17 -2.57
N LEU A 123 6.21 6.08 -2.02
CA LEU A 123 5.28 6.14 -0.87
C LEU A 123 5.91 6.83 0.34
N ILE A 124 7.14 6.45 0.72
CA ILE A 124 7.87 7.07 1.85
C ILE A 124 8.10 8.57 1.58
N GLN A 125 8.51 8.93 0.37
CA GLN A 125 8.67 10.33 -0.02
C GLN A 125 7.37 11.12 0.08
N TYR A 126 6.26 10.55 -0.38
CA TYR A 126 4.95 11.20 -0.29
C TYR A 126 4.49 11.36 1.16
N SER A 127 4.66 10.35 2.01
CA SER A 127 4.37 10.46 3.44
C SER A 127 5.15 11.62 4.09
N GLY A 128 6.44 11.75 3.79
CA GLY A 128 7.27 12.86 4.25
C GLY A 128 6.82 14.23 3.74
N LYS A 129 6.54 14.35 2.43
CA LYS A 129 6.08 15.60 1.80
C LYS A 129 4.72 16.06 2.35
N VAL A 130 3.78 15.14 2.50
CA VAL A 130 2.45 15.46 3.03
C VAL A 130 2.52 15.89 4.49
N SER A 131 3.44 15.31 5.27
CA SER A 131 3.64 15.66 6.67
C SER A 131 4.03 17.12 6.90
N THR A 132 4.59 17.82 5.90
CA THR A 132 4.92 19.26 6.03
C THR A 132 3.67 20.14 6.13
N TYR A 133 2.49 19.63 5.79
CA TYR A 133 1.21 20.32 5.93
C TYR A 133 0.46 19.92 7.22
N LEU A 134 1.09 19.12 8.09
CA LEU A 134 0.56 18.73 9.41
C LEU A 134 1.32 19.38 10.56
N HIS A 135 2.48 19.95 10.27
CA HIS A 135 3.37 20.52 11.27
C HIS A 135 3.66 21.96 10.91
N TRP A 136 3.42 22.86 11.87
CA TRP A 136 3.67 24.28 11.71
C TRP A 136 5.18 24.55 11.59
N SER A 137 5.60 25.25 10.54
CA SER A 137 7.02 25.50 10.26
C SER A 137 7.34 26.94 9.83
N GLY A 138 6.49 27.94 10.10
CA GLY A 138 6.74 29.33 9.69
C GLY A 138 5.64 30.32 10.09
N GLY A 139 5.82 31.61 9.78
CA GLY A 139 4.82 32.65 10.07
C GLY A 139 3.48 32.38 9.38
N LEU A 140 2.38 32.91 9.94
CA LEU A 140 1.03 32.73 9.38
C LEU A 140 0.95 33.20 7.92
N ASP A 141 1.63 34.29 7.61
CA ASP A 141 1.77 34.93 6.29
C ASP A 141 2.48 34.05 5.24
N THR A 142 3.31 33.11 5.69
CA THR A 142 4.03 32.16 4.82
C THR A 142 3.41 30.76 4.80
N THR A 143 2.37 30.53 5.62
CA THR A 143 1.70 29.25 5.80
C THR A 143 0.19 29.39 5.58
N VAL A 144 -0.61 29.33 6.64
CA VAL A 144 -2.08 29.21 6.57
C VAL A 144 -2.79 30.44 5.99
N GLN A 145 -2.14 31.61 5.95
CA GLN A 145 -2.67 32.80 5.28
C GLN A 145 -2.10 33.01 3.87
N SER A 146 -1.20 32.11 3.42
CA SER A 146 -0.57 32.20 2.10
C SER A 146 -1.34 31.37 1.08
N GLU A 147 -1.89 32.03 0.06
CA GLU A 147 -2.52 31.35 -1.10
C GLU A 147 -1.54 30.41 -1.80
N LYS A 148 -0.26 30.79 -1.88
CA LYS A 148 0.79 29.97 -2.48
C LYS A 148 1.03 28.70 -1.68
N TRP A 149 1.10 28.80 -0.35
CA TRP A 149 1.24 27.63 0.51
C TRP A 149 0.04 26.69 0.36
N PHE A 150 -1.18 27.25 0.34
CA PHE A 150 -2.40 26.48 0.15
C PHE A 150 -2.42 25.75 -1.20
N ALA A 151 -2.12 26.44 -2.30
CA ALA A 151 -2.06 25.86 -3.64
C ALA A 151 -1.02 24.74 -3.75
N ASN A 152 0.17 24.95 -3.18
CA ASN A 152 1.21 23.92 -3.13
C ASN A 152 0.78 22.71 -2.29
N GLY A 153 0.06 22.94 -1.19
CA GLY A 153 -0.49 21.89 -0.34
C GLY A 153 -1.52 21.06 -1.07
N ILE A 154 -2.46 21.72 -1.75
CA ILE A 154 -3.42 21.05 -2.63
C ILE A 154 -2.71 20.15 -3.64
N GLN A 155 -1.73 20.68 -4.37
CA GLN A 155 -0.99 19.90 -5.36
C GLN A 155 -0.27 18.70 -4.73
N THR A 156 0.46 18.94 -3.63
CA THR A 156 1.28 17.90 -2.97
C THR A 156 0.41 16.76 -2.45
N VAL A 157 -0.68 17.10 -1.76
CA VAL A 157 -1.62 16.11 -1.20
C VAL A 157 -2.35 15.39 -2.34
N GLN A 158 -2.74 16.09 -3.41
CA GLN A 158 -3.40 15.48 -4.56
C GLN A 158 -2.52 14.44 -5.24
N GLU A 159 -1.27 14.80 -5.55
CA GLU A 159 -0.34 13.89 -6.24
C GLU A 159 -0.13 12.61 -5.43
N ALA A 160 0.04 12.73 -4.11
CA ALA A 160 0.20 11.60 -3.22
C ALA A 160 -1.07 10.73 -3.13
N ALA A 161 -2.22 11.34 -2.85
CA ALA A 161 -3.49 10.62 -2.69
C ALA A 161 -3.93 9.93 -3.99
N ASN A 162 -3.81 10.61 -5.14
CA ASN A 162 -4.15 10.03 -6.44
C ASN A 162 -3.24 8.86 -6.80
N TYR A 163 -1.93 8.95 -6.53
CA TYR A 163 -1.02 7.83 -6.78
C TYR A 163 -1.47 6.57 -6.03
N VAL A 164 -1.88 6.70 -4.77
CA VAL A 164 -2.37 5.56 -3.99
C VAL A 164 -3.74 5.09 -4.50
N TRP A 165 -4.68 6.02 -4.71
CA TRP A 165 -6.04 5.69 -5.14
C TRP A 165 -6.08 4.97 -6.49
N GLU A 166 -5.35 5.49 -7.48
CA GLU A 166 -5.28 4.90 -8.80
C GLU A 166 -4.67 3.49 -8.77
N THR A 167 -3.67 3.27 -7.91
CA THR A 167 -3.02 1.96 -7.81
C THR A 167 -3.92 0.95 -7.10
N LEU A 168 -4.65 1.37 -6.05
CA LEU A 168 -5.64 0.54 -5.36
C LEU A 168 -6.84 0.18 -6.25
N THR A 169 -7.23 1.06 -7.17
CA THR A 169 -8.39 0.84 -8.04
C THR A 169 -8.07 0.07 -9.32
N LYS A 170 -6.78 -0.09 -9.67
CA LYS A 170 -6.31 -0.83 -10.86
C LYS A 170 -5.94 -2.29 -10.61
N GLY A 171 -5.65 -2.68 -9.36
CA GLY A 171 -5.17 -4.02 -9.06
C GLY A 171 -5.17 -4.37 -7.57
N ASN A 172 -4.87 -5.63 -7.28
CA ASN A 172 -4.85 -6.17 -5.93
C ASN A 172 -3.46 -5.98 -5.30
N THR A 173 -3.42 -5.69 -3.99
CA THR A 173 -2.18 -5.68 -3.18
C THR A 173 -1.83 -7.09 -2.66
N ALA A 174 -2.63 -8.10 -3.01
CA ALA A 174 -2.42 -9.48 -2.55
C ALA A 174 -1.17 -10.09 -3.20
N VAL A 175 -0.37 -10.77 -2.39
CA VAL A 175 0.77 -11.60 -2.82
C VAL A 175 0.51 -13.05 -2.44
N MET A 176 1.26 -13.97 -3.05
CA MET A 176 1.18 -15.40 -2.74
C MET A 176 1.57 -15.64 -1.27
N ASN A 177 0.77 -16.43 -0.54
CA ASN A 177 1.21 -16.95 0.75
C ASN A 177 2.16 -18.13 0.50
N ILE A 178 3.46 -17.89 0.63
CA ILE A 178 4.48 -18.91 0.38
C ILE A 178 4.34 -20.09 1.34
N GLU A 179 4.01 -19.86 2.61
CA GLU A 179 3.92 -20.94 3.62
C GLU A 179 2.80 -21.94 3.30
N ASP A 180 1.70 -21.45 2.73
CA ASP A 180 0.56 -22.28 2.30
C ASP A 180 0.73 -22.85 0.89
N SER A 181 1.78 -22.45 0.17
CA SER A 181 2.04 -22.91 -1.20
C SER A 181 2.62 -24.33 -1.23
N PRO A 182 2.47 -25.10 -2.32
CA PRO A 182 3.14 -26.39 -2.48
C PRO A 182 4.66 -26.30 -2.27
N LEU A 183 5.28 -27.34 -1.72
CA LEU A 183 6.72 -27.36 -1.41
C LEU A 183 7.60 -27.02 -2.62
N GLU A 184 7.18 -27.42 -3.83
CA GLU A 184 7.91 -27.08 -5.05
C GLU A 184 7.90 -25.57 -5.34
N ILE A 185 6.80 -24.88 -5.04
CA ILE A 185 6.71 -23.42 -5.17
C ILE A 185 7.52 -22.72 -4.07
N GLN A 186 7.54 -23.29 -2.86
CA GLN A 186 8.39 -22.80 -1.76
C GLN A 186 9.88 -22.87 -2.12
N ASP A 187 10.34 -24.00 -2.66
CA ASP A 187 11.72 -24.19 -3.12
C ASP A 187 12.09 -23.20 -4.25
N LEU A 188 11.19 -22.98 -5.22
CA LEU A 188 11.40 -21.97 -6.26
C LEU A 188 11.52 -20.56 -5.69
N TRP A 189 10.69 -20.22 -4.70
CA TRP A 189 10.78 -18.94 -4.00
C TRP A 189 12.10 -18.79 -3.24
N GLU A 190 12.56 -19.81 -2.52
CA GLU A 190 13.84 -19.79 -1.80
C GLU A 190 15.01 -19.56 -2.75
N GLN A 191 15.05 -20.29 -3.87
CA GLN A 191 16.07 -20.14 -4.90
C GLN A 191 16.04 -18.75 -5.55
N TYR A 192 14.86 -18.21 -5.82
CA TYR A 192 14.74 -16.88 -6.45
C TYR A 192 15.10 -15.76 -5.46
N SER A 193 14.55 -15.82 -4.25
CA SER A 193 14.76 -14.80 -3.22
C SER A 193 16.21 -14.74 -2.75
N GLY A 194 16.90 -15.89 -2.69
CA GLY A 194 18.33 -16.02 -2.41
C GLY A 194 19.27 -15.74 -3.59
N GLY A 195 18.73 -15.56 -4.80
CA GLY A 195 19.51 -15.23 -6.01
C GLY A 195 20.20 -16.42 -6.70
N GLN A 196 19.81 -17.65 -6.37
CA GLN A 196 20.27 -18.87 -7.03
C GLN A 196 19.62 -19.10 -8.40
N THR A 197 18.46 -18.49 -8.67
CA THR A 197 17.78 -18.53 -9.98
C THR A 197 17.23 -17.15 -10.38
N THR A 198 16.93 -16.98 -11.67
CA THR A 198 16.26 -15.78 -12.19
C THR A 198 14.74 -15.90 -12.05
N LEU A 199 14.02 -14.77 -12.09
CA LEU A 199 12.55 -14.74 -12.07
C LEU A 199 11.95 -15.54 -13.24
N GLU A 200 12.49 -15.35 -14.44
CA GLU A 200 12.05 -16.04 -15.66
C GLU A 200 12.24 -17.56 -15.58
N SER A 201 13.38 -18.00 -15.04
CA SER A 201 13.66 -19.42 -14.82
C SER A 201 12.70 -20.01 -13.77
N ALA A 202 12.42 -19.28 -12.70
CA ALA A 202 11.47 -19.71 -11.68
C ALA A 202 10.03 -19.82 -12.23
N ALA A 203 9.59 -18.82 -13.00
CA ALA A 203 8.28 -18.82 -13.66
C ALA A 203 8.14 -20.00 -14.64
N SER A 204 9.12 -20.20 -15.52
CA SER A 204 9.13 -21.33 -16.47
C SER A 204 9.05 -22.69 -15.76
N ARG A 205 9.74 -22.85 -14.62
CA ARG A 205 9.66 -24.08 -13.82
C ARG A 205 8.29 -24.24 -13.15
N ALA A 206 7.68 -23.16 -12.69
CA ALA A 206 6.35 -23.19 -12.10
C ALA A 206 5.28 -23.62 -13.14
N GLU A 207 5.36 -23.10 -14.38
CA GLU A 207 4.49 -23.52 -15.49
C GLU A 207 4.59 -25.03 -15.78
N ILE A 208 5.81 -25.58 -15.74
CA ILE A 208 6.03 -27.03 -15.93
C ILE A 208 5.38 -27.84 -14.80
N LEU A 209 5.38 -27.31 -13.57
CA LEU A 209 4.81 -27.97 -12.39
C LEU A 209 3.29 -27.85 -12.32
N GLU A 210 2.70 -26.81 -12.91
CA GLU A 210 1.28 -26.47 -12.77
C GLU A 210 0.32 -27.65 -13.03
N PRO A 211 0.46 -28.44 -14.11
CA PRO A 211 -0.45 -29.58 -14.37
C PRO A 211 -0.45 -30.60 -13.23
N ILE A 212 0.73 -30.87 -12.66
CA ILE A 212 0.91 -31.86 -11.58
C ILE A 212 0.30 -31.32 -10.27
N LEU A 213 0.50 -30.02 -9.98
CA LEU A 213 -0.06 -29.38 -8.81
C LEU A 213 -1.60 -29.32 -8.86
N GLN A 214 -2.16 -29.00 -10.03
CA GLN A 214 -3.61 -29.01 -10.29
C GLN A 214 -4.22 -30.41 -10.09
N GLU A 215 -3.57 -31.46 -10.58
CA GLU A 215 -4.02 -32.84 -10.41
C GLU A 215 -4.04 -33.25 -8.93
N ARG A 216 -2.99 -32.91 -8.18
CA ARG A 216 -2.92 -33.20 -6.73
C ARG A 216 -4.02 -32.50 -5.95
N LEU A 217 -4.29 -31.22 -6.24
CA LEU A 217 -5.38 -30.47 -5.61
C LEU A 217 -6.74 -31.12 -5.89
N THR A 218 -6.97 -31.52 -7.14
CA THR A 218 -8.20 -32.20 -7.56
C THR A 218 -8.39 -33.55 -6.87
N ASN A 219 -7.32 -34.33 -6.73
CA ASN A 219 -7.34 -35.64 -6.08
C ASN A 219 -7.48 -35.53 -4.55
N ALA A 220 -6.86 -34.52 -3.92
CA ALA A 220 -7.03 -34.24 -2.51
C ALA A 220 -8.46 -33.80 -2.15
N GLY A 221 -9.14 -33.09 -3.06
CA GLY A 221 -10.56 -32.71 -2.91
C GLY A 221 -11.53 -33.90 -3.00
N LYS A 222 -11.23 -34.90 -3.83
CA LYS A 222 -12.05 -36.13 -3.98
C LYS A 222 -11.92 -37.11 -2.82
N GLY A 223 -10.87 -37.01 -2.00
CA GLY A 223 -10.69 -37.84 -0.80
C GLY A 223 -11.47 -37.35 0.43
N ARG A 224 -12.20 -36.22 0.33
CA ARG A 224 -12.97 -35.61 1.43
C ARG A 224 -14.49 -35.60 1.16
N SER A 225 -14.97 -36.26 0.10
CA SER A 225 -16.40 -36.45 -0.21
C SER A 225 -16.88 -37.84 0.15
#